data_AF-A0A9P6GW26-F1
#
_entry.id   AF-A0A9P6GW26-F1
#
_cell.length_a   1.000
_cell.length_b   1.000
_cell.length_c   1.000
_cell.angle_alpha   90.00
_cell.angle_beta   90.00
_cell.angle_gamma   90.00
#
_symmetry.space_group_name_H-M   'P 1'
#
loop_
_entity.id
_entity.type
_entity.pdbx_description
1 polymer ?
#
loop_
_entity_poly.entity_id
_entity_poly.type
_entity_poly.pdbx_seq_one_letter_code
_entity_poly.pdbx_strand_id
1 'polypeptide(L)'
;MGKPPHLTLIDTGANISLININQIKNMGRVVPVQTRIKSASGSLINILGVIENIKIKVHDEEITFSPVVYKGQPEYTILGVDVIVKYQKLVENIMGKWSSRININSHASQKKTTHYLQPKKKIDLRKNK
;
A
#
# COMPACT_ATOMS: atom_id res chain seq x y z
N MET A 1 18.59 -16.38 -8.88
CA MET A 1 17.51 -15.81 -8.05
C MET A 1 17.26 -14.39 -8.49
N GLY A 2 16.03 -14.03 -8.88
CA GLY A 2 15.69 -12.67 -9.30
C GLY A 2 15.82 -11.67 -8.14
N LYS A 3 16.09 -10.39 -8.45
CA LYS A 3 16.09 -9.31 -7.45
C LYS A 3 14.71 -9.28 -6.75
N PRO A 4 14.63 -9.26 -5.41
CA PRO A 4 13.35 -9.23 -4.71
C PRO A 4 12.55 -7.98 -5.14
N PRO A 5 11.20 -8.10 -5.20
CA PRO A 5 10.36 -6.99 -5.59
C PRO A 5 10.52 -5.82 -4.62
N HIS A 6 10.53 -4.61 -5.18
CA HIS A 6 10.65 -3.37 -4.43
C HIS A 6 9.33 -3.10 -3.68
N LEU A 7 9.33 -3.29 -2.36
CA LEU A 7 8.14 -3.05 -1.54
C LEU A 7 7.84 -1.56 -1.44
N THR A 8 6.61 -1.21 -1.82
CA THR A 8 6.11 0.17 -1.87
C THR A 8 4.75 0.26 -1.18
N LEU A 9 4.58 1.27 -0.33
CA LEU A 9 3.32 1.65 0.28
C LEU A 9 2.69 2.79 -0.51
N ILE A 10 1.39 2.73 -0.71
CA ILE A 10 0.59 3.86 -1.17
C ILE A 10 -0.04 4.48 0.08
N ASP A 11 0.32 5.72 0.39
CA ASP A 11 -0.05 6.36 1.67
C ASP A 11 -0.64 7.76 1.44
N THR A 12 -1.96 7.87 1.60
CA THR A 12 -2.67 9.15 1.50
C THR A 12 -2.41 10.10 2.67
N GLY A 13 -1.84 9.60 3.78
CA GLY A 13 -1.43 10.40 4.92
C GLY A 13 -0.07 11.08 4.72
N ALA A 14 0.70 10.67 3.70
CA ALA A 14 2.00 11.26 3.39
C ALA A 14 1.86 12.33 2.28
N ASN A 15 2.23 13.58 2.56
CA ASN A 15 2.20 14.64 1.55
C ASN A 15 3.25 14.45 0.44
N ILE A 16 4.38 13.83 0.78
CA ILE A 16 5.55 13.65 -0.09
C ILE A 16 5.99 12.20 -0.11
N SER A 17 6.53 11.77 -1.25
CA SER A 17 7.04 10.42 -1.42
C SER A 17 8.43 10.23 -0.82
N LEU A 18 8.67 9.06 -0.25
CA LEU A 18 9.90 8.69 0.45
C LEU A 18 10.49 7.43 -0.15
N ILE A 19 11.81 7.36 -0.21
CA ILE A 19 12.52 6.12 -0.56
C ILE A 19 13.68 5.89 0.40
N ASN A 20 13.81 4.64 0.85
CA ASN A 20 14.94 4.25 1.66
C ASN A 20 16.21 4.16 0.80
N ILE A 21 17.33 4.68 1.31
CA ILE A 21 18.64 4.65 0.63
C ILE A 21 19.04 3.24 0.16
N ASN A 22 18.67 2.20 0.90
CA ASN A 22 19.01 0.82 0.57
C ASN A 22 18.30 0.32 -0.70
N GLN A 23 17.16 0.93 -1.05
CA GLN A 23 16.39 0.56 -2.23
C GLN A 23 16.82 1.28 -3.50
N ILE A 24 17.68 2.30 -3.40
CA ILE A 24 18.07 3.20 -4.49
C ILE A 24 19.16 2.61 -5.40
N LYS A 25 19.70 1.42 -5.12
CA LYS A 25 20.85 0.86 -5.87
C LYS A 25 20.63 0.97 -7.38
N ASN A 26 21.43 1.85 -8.02
CA ASN A 26 21.44 2.19 -9.45
C ASN A 26 20.23 2.98 -9.99
N MET A 27 19.47 3.68 -9.15
CA MET A 27 18.27 4.44 -9.56
C MET A 27 18.52 5.93 -9.83
N GLY A 28 19.67 6.47 -9.45
CA GLY A 28 20.02 7.86 -9.68
C GLY A 28 21.02 8.43 -8.67
N ARG A 29 21.39 9.69 -8.86
CA ARG A 29 22.22 10.45 -7.93
C ARG A 29 21.35 11.07 -6.84
N VAL A 30 21.74 10.89 -5.58
CA VAL A 30 21.15 11.63 -4.46
C VAL A 30 21.73 13.04 -4.46
N VAL A 31 20.87 14.05 -4.60
CA VAL A 31 21.20 15.46 -4.40
C VAL A 31 21.01 15.76 -2.92
N PRO A 32 22.06 16.09 -2.15
CA PRO A 32 21.95 16.31 -0.72
C PRO A 32 21.03 17.49 -0.39
N VAL A 33 20.18 17.31 0.61
CA VAL A 33 19.30 18.37 1.14
C VAL A 33 19.29 18.24 2.66
N GLN A 34 19.63 19.31 3.38
CA GLN A 34 19.59 19.31 4.84
C GLN A 34 18.19 19.67 5.32
N THR A 35 17.32 18.67 5.42
CA THR A 35 15.95 18.87 5.92
C THR A 35 15.48 17.70 6.78
N ARG A 36 14.39 17.93 7.51
CA ARG A 36 13.70 16.92 8.30
C ARG A 36 12.23 16.94 7.94
N ILE A 37 11.60 15.77 7.97
CA ILE A 37 10.17 15.64 7.77
C ILE A 37 9.53 15.11 9.05
N LYS A 38 8.25 15.42 9.25
CA LYS A 38 7.47 14.94 10.39
C LYS A 38 6.70 13.69 9.98
N SER A 39 6.86 12.62 10.74
CA SER A 39 6.05 11.41 10.60
C SER A 39 4.67 11.58 11.27
N ALA A 40 3.75 10.65 10.98
CA ALA A 40 2.42 10.63 11.61
C ALA A 40 2.47 10.51 13.15
N SER A 41 3.50 9.86 13.72
CA SER A 41 3.71 9.79 15.17
C SER A 41 4.26 11.08 15.77
N GLY A 42 4.61 12.07 14.94
CA GLY A 42 5.28 13.30 15.34
C GLY A 42 6.80 13.19 15.41
N SER A 43 7.38 12.01 15.24
CA SER A 43 8.84 11.82 15.18
C SER A 43 9.42 12.51 13.93
N LEU A 44 10.62 13.08 14.07
CA LEU A 44 11.35 13.71 12.97
C LEU A 44 12.22 12.68 12.25
N ILE A 45 12.12 12.65 10.92
CA ILE A 45 12.94 11.80 10.06
C ILE A 45 13.96 12.69 9.35
N ASN A 46 15.24 12.34 9.47
CA ASN A 46 16.31 13.02 8.74
C ASN A 46 16.28 12.63 7.27
N ILE A 47 16.27 13.64 6.40
CA ILE A 47 16.37 13.45 4.96
C ILE A 47 17.84 13.61 4.54
N LEU A 48 18.31 12.65 3.74
CA LEU A 48 19.66 12.65 3.18
C LEU A 48 19.75 13.49 1.91
N GLY A 49 18.65 13.58 1.17
CA GLY A 49 18.58 14.30 -0.09
C GLY A 49 17.32 13.98 -0.88
N VAL A 50 17.35 14.32 -2.15
CA VAL A 50 16.30 14.03 -3.14
C VAL A 50 16.93 13.28 -4.30
N ILE A 51 16.15 12.42 -4.94
CA ILE A 51 16.50 11.90 -6.27
C ILE A 51 15.49 12.44 -7.25
N GLU A 52 15.96 13.00 -8.35
CA GLU A 52 15.10 13.57 -9.36
C GLU A 52 14.66 12.51 -10.37
N ASN A 53 13.36 12.52 -10.68
CA ASN A 53 12.78 11.80 -11.81
C ASN A 53 13.13 10.30 -11.86
N ILE A 54 13.09 9.62 -10.71
CA ILE A 54 13.27 8.17 -10.69
C ILE A 54 12.12 7.51 -11.44
N LYS A 55 12.47 6.54 -12.27
CA LYS A 55 11.52 5.72 -13.01
C LYS A 55 11.37 4.39 -12.30
N ILE A 56 10.15 4.05 -11.91
CA ILE A 56 9.83 2.72 -11.39
C ILE A 56 8.68 2.12 -12.19
N LYS A 57 8.71 0.80 -12.33
CA LYS A 57 7.63 0.04 -12.93
C LYS A 57 6.71 -0.49 -11.84
N VAL A 58 5.44 -0.11 -11.89
CA VAL A 58 4.38 -0.62 -11.01
C VAL A 58 3.42 -1.43 -11.88
N HIS A 59 3.45 -2.75 -11.74
CA HIS A 59 2.83 -3.67 -12.69
C HIS A 59 3.30 -3.44 -14.14
N ASP A 60 2.43 -2.93 -15.00
CA ASP A 60 2.65 -2.70 -16.43
C ASP A 60 2.85 -1.22 -16.76
N GLU A 61 2.75 -0.34 -15.76
CA GLU A 61 2.88 1.11 -15.92
C GLU A 61 4.24 1.59 -15.38
N GLU A 62 4.87 2.52 -16.10
CA GLU A 62 6.05 3.24 -15.64
C GLU A 62 5.63 4.57 -15.03
N ILE A 63 6.07 4.85 -13.80
CA ILE A 63 5.87 6.15 -13.15
C ILE A 63 7.20 6.84 -12.93
N THR A 64 7.16 8.17 -12.97
CA THR A 64 8.30 9.05 -12.76
C THR A 64 8.01 10.03 -11.64
N PHE A 65 8.84 10.03 -10.61
CA PHE A 65 8.67 10.89 -9.43
C PHE A 65 10.01 11.23 -8.77
N SER A 66 10.00 12.19 -7.85
CA SER A 66 11.20 12.69 -7.18
C SER A 66 11.08 12.54 -5.66
N PRO A 67 11.38 11.36 -5.09
CA PRO A 67 11.23 11.15 -3.66
C PRO A 67 12.33 11.81 -2.84
N VAL A 68 12.01 12.12 -1.59
CA VAL A 68 13.04 12.38 -0.57
C VAL A 68 13.66 11.06 -0.11
N VAL A 69 14.95 11.10 0.20
CA VAL A 69 15.73 9.94 0.58
C VAL A 69 15.94 9.93 2.08
N TYR A 70 15.65 8.80 2.72
CA TYR A 70 15.91 8.60 4.14
C TYR A 70 16.74 7.33 4.38
N LYS A 71 17.27 7.21 5.60
CA LYS A 71 17.93 6.00 6.09
C LYS A 71 17.30 5.61 7.43
N GLY A 72 16.87 4.36 7.54
CA GLY A 72 16.24 3.83 8.75
C GLY A 72 15.36 2.62 8.45
N GLN A 73 14.66 2.14 9.49
CA GLN A 73 13.62 1.13 9.35
C GLN A 73 12.24 1.79 9.42
N PRO A 74 11.22 1.17 8.82
CA PRO A 74 11.31 0.04 7.88
C PRO A 74 11.89 0.44 6.50
N GLU A 75 12.45 -0.54 5.77
CA GLU A 75 13.06 -0.35 4.44
C GLU A 75 12.04 -0.47 3.30
N TYR A 76 11.15 0.52 3.18
CA TYR A 76 10.20 0.61 2.08
C TYR A 76 10.25 1.94 1.34
N THR A 77 9.56 1.99 0.20
CA THR A 77 9.20 3.23 -0.47
C THR A 77 7.79 3.61 -0.08
N ILE A 78 7.52 4.90 0.10
CA ILE A 78 6.18 5.45 0.25
C ILE A 78 5.88 6.32 -0.96
N LEU A 79 4.78 6.04 -1.64
CA LEU A 79 4.16 6.94 -2.60
C LEU A 79 3.12 7.77 -1.86
N GLY A 80 3.43 9.05 -1.69
CA GLY A 80 2.56 10.04 -1.07
C GLY A 80 1.59 10.67 -2.07
N VAL A 81 0.87 11.67 -1.58
CA VAL A 81 -0.13 12.45 -2.34
C VAL A 81 0.48 13.08 -3.60
N ASP A 82 1.74 13.51 -3.55
CA ASP A 82 2.50 14.04 -4.69
C ASP A 82 2.52 13.10 -5.90
N VAL A 83 2.60 11.79 -5.67
CA VAL A 83 2.55 10.76 -6.72
C VAL A 83 1.13 10.29 -6.97
N ILE A 84 0.34 10.07 -5.92
CA ILE A 84 -1.04 9.56 -6.03
C ILE A 84 -1.89 10.48 -6.90
N VAL A 85 -1.81 11.80 -6.71
CA VAL A 85 -2.59 12.77 -7.50
C VAL A 85 -2.13 12.81 -8.96
N LYS A 86 -0.82 12.64 -9.21
CA LYS A 86 -0.27 12.61 -10.56
C LYS A 86 -0.64 11.33 -11.32
N TYR A 87 -0.80 10.21 -10.61
CA TYR A 87 -1.04 8.88 -11.19
C TYR A 87 -2.33 8.23 -10.65
N GLN A 88 -3.43 8.99 -10.56
CA GLN A 88 -4.70 8.51 -9.98
C GLN A 88 -5.20 7.20 -10.60
N LYS A 89 -5.20 7.11 -11.93
CA LYS A 89 -5.64 5.92 -12.67
C LYS A 89 -4.83 4.68 -12.31
N LEU A 90 -3.52 4.80 -12.09
CA LEU A 90 -2.68 3.68 -11.66
C LEU A 90 -3.14 3.17 -10.28
N VAL A 91 -3.39 4.08 -9.35
CA VAL A 91 -3.83 3.74 -7.99
C VAL A 91 -5.22 3.08 -8.03
N GLU A 92 -6.14 3.63 -8.81
CA GLU A 92 -7.47 3.03 -9.06
C GLU A 92 -7.35 1.62 -9.65
N ASN A 93 -6.47 1.43 -10.65
CA ASN A 93 -6.22 0.13 -11.28
C ASN A 93 -5.67 -0.89 -10.29
N ILE A 94 -4.71 -0.49 -9.44
CA ILE A 94 -4.15 -1.36 -8.40
C ILE A 94 -5.24 -1.77 -7.43
N MET A 95 -6.07 -0.82 -6.98
CA MET A 95 -7.14 -1.10 -6.04
C MET A 95 -8.25 -1.97 -6.66
N GLY A 96 -8.64 -1.72 -7.91
CA GLY A 96 -9.62 -2.54 -8.63
C GLY A 96 -9.13 -3.98 -8.85
N LYS A 97 -7.85 -4.17 -9.21
CA LYS A 97 -7.21 -5.49 -9.31
C LYS A 97 -7.16 -6.20 -7.96
N TRP A 98 -7.00 -5.47 -6.85
CA TRP A 98 -7.01 -6.06 -5.52
C TRP A 98 -8.41 -6.52 -5.09
N SER A 99 -9.43 -5.67 -5.27
CA SER A 99 -10.83 -5.98 -4.95
C SER A 99 -11.35 -7.18 -5.74
N SER A 100 -11.01 -7.28 -7.03
CA SER A 100 -11.40 -8.43 -7.86
C SER A 100 -10.76 -9.74 -7.41
N ARG A 101 -9.49 -9.74 -6.97
CA ARG A 101 -8.83 -10.93 -6.42
C ARG A 101 -9.47 -11.41 -5.11
N ILE A 102 -9.87 -10.50 -4.24
CA ILE A 102 -10.58 -10.85 -3.00
C ILE A 102 -11.93 -11.51 -3.31
N ASN A 103 -12.63 -11.00 -4.32
CA ASN A 103 -13.95 -11.53 -4.71
C ASN A 103 -13.90 -12.93 -5.34
N ILE A 104 -12.79 -13.31 -5.99
CA ILE A 104 -12.61 -14.66 -6.51
C ILE A 104 -12.33 -15.65 -5.36
N ASN A 105 -11.57 -15.22 -4.34
CA ASN A 105 -11.24 -16.05 -3.19
C ASN A 105 -12.40 -16.21 -2.18
N SER A 106 -13.32 -15.25 -2.10
CA SER A 106 -14.56 -15.36 -1.31
C SER A 106 -15.54 -16.38 -1.92
N HIS A 107 -15.62 -16.47 -3.26
CA HIS A 107 -16.42 -17.49 -3.93
C HIS A 107 -15.79 -18.89 -3.91
N ALA A 108 -14.46 -19.02 -3.87
CA ALA A 108 -13.79 -20.31 -3.71
C ALA A 108 -14.00 -20.90 -2.30
N SER A 109 -14.18 -20.07 -1.28
CA SER A 109 -14.40 -20.51 0.12
C SER A 109 -15.86 -20.87 0.43
N GLN A 110 -16.82 -20.64 -0.48
CA GLN A 110 -18.23 -21.00 -0.27
C GLN A 110 -18.60 -22.41 -0.78
N LYS A 111 -17.65 -23.18 -1.34
CA LYS A 111 -17.92 -24.53 -1.86
C LYS A 111 -17.70 -25.69 -0.86
N LYS A 112 -17.50 -25.44 0.43
CA LYS A 112 -17.53 -26.50 1.45
C LYS A 112 -18.47 -26.17 2.60
N THR A 113 -19.39 -27.11 2.83
CA THR A 113 -20.33 -27.29 3.94
C THR A 113 -21.54 -26.35 4.02
N THR A 114 -22.55 -26.60 3.19
CA THR A 114 -23.95 -26.44 3.56
C THR A 114 -24.32 -27.53 4.58
N HIS A 115 -24.29 -27.20 5.87
CA HIS A 115 -25.09 -27.94 6.87
C HIS A 115 -26.40 -27.19 7.08
N TYR A 116 -27.50 -27.84 6.70
CA TYR A 116 -28.85 -27.40 7.00
C TYR A 116 -29.02 -27.22 8.51
N LEU A 117 -29.23 -25.98 8.96
CA LEU A 117 -29.84 -25.72 10.25
C LEU A 117 -31.36 -25.78 10.06
N GLN A 118 -31.98 -26.85 10.58
CA GLN A 118 -33.44 -26.91 10.67
C GLN A 118 -33.95 -25.80 11.61
N PRO A 119 -35.03 -25.09 11.25
CA PRO A 119 -35.61 -24.07 12.12
C PRO A 119 -36.20 -24.73 13.38
N LYS A 120 -35.80 -24.22 14.56
CA LYS A 120 -36.37 -24.63 15.85
C LYS A 120 -37.87 -24.27 15.90
N LYS A 121 -38.70 -25.23 16.31
CA LYS A 121 -40.15 -25.07 16.54
C LYS A 121 -40.45 -23.84 17.41
N LYS A 122 -41.42 -23.02 16.97
CA LYS A 122 -42.08 -21.99 17.80
C LYS A 122 -42.71 -22.67 19.02
N ILE A 123 -42.34 -22.21 20.22
CA ILE A 123 -43.00 -22.60 21.46
C ILE A 123 -44.10 -21.56 21.71
N ASP A 124 -45.35 -22.02 21.79
CA ASP A 124 -46.53 -21.19 22.06
C ASP A 124 -46.68 -20.98 23.57
N LEU A 125 -46.45 -19.75 24.04
CA LEU A 125 -46.54 -19.36 25.45
C LEU A 125 -47.97 -18.92 25.80
N ARG A 126 -48.93 -19.82 25.64
CA ARG A 126 -50.25 -19.73 26.29
C ARG A 126 -50.78 -21.13 26.57
N LYS A 127 -50.51 -21.64 27.78
CA LYS A 127 -51.44 -22.39 28.65
C LYS A 127 -50.72 -22.87 29.91
N ASN A 128 -51.40 -22.70 31.04
CA ASN A 128 -51.09 -23.08 32.43
C ASN A 128 -50.32 -21.98 33.18
N LYS A 129 -50.93 -21.16 34.04
CA LYS A 129 -52.26 -21.20 34.67
C LYS A 129 -52.59 -19.78 35.13
#